data_AF-A0A8S3R2F7-F1
#
_entry.id   AF-A0A8S3R2F7-F1
#
_cell.length_a   1.000
_cell.length_b   1.000
_cell.length_c   1.000
_cell.angle_alpha   90.00
_cell.angle_beta   90.00
_cell.angle_gamma   90.00
#
_symmetry.space_group_name_H-M   'P 1'
#
loop_
_entity.id
_entity.type
_entity.pdbx_description
1 polymer ?
#
loop_
_entity_poly.entity_id
_entity_poly.type
_entity_poly.pdbx_seq_one_letter_code
_entity_poly.pdbx_strand_id
1 'polypeptide(L)'
;MTLEYYKLDASHFFTSPGLAWQAALKMSGVCLDLITDPLMYNMIELGTRGGVSMVTKKYSRANHQYVEDFNESDVKKHIMYLDANNLYGWAMSQPLPYGFFHFLNEDEISHFELQKVESDAKEGYILEVDIEYPEHLHNKHNDYPLAPEHLLIEDKDLSKYSTGLWEKLNTVKNKDSVEQVKPRIKTRKLIPTLKKKTNYVVHYQNLQLYTELGMKITKIHRVLGFQQKAWLKTYIEFNTNMRKQANNDFEKDFFKLMCNSLGRKTKKLVAQPSFLCCQIFNEDLVGVHNQQINLTLNKPIYAGQAILDLSKRLMYEFHYKVMKPQHGDKINLLFTDTDSLCYEILTDDVYEDMKPIKDLFDTSNYGSFNKTKHLFSSKYKKVVGKFKDELGGEFFQTNISL
;
A
#
# COMPACT_ATOMS: atom_id res chain seq x y z
N MET A 1 -8.39 25.60 14.92
CA MET A 1 -8.09 24.50 13.99
C MET A 1 -9.31 23.71 13.50
N THR A 2 -9.87 22.69 14.19
CA THR A 2 -10.92 21.84 13.57
C THR A 2 -12.23 22.59 13.30
N LEU A 3 -12.68 23.39 14.27
CA LEU A 3 -13.87 24.23 14.15
C LEU A 3 -13.68 25.35 13.12
N GLU A 4 -12.45 25.81 12.98
CA GLU A 4 -12.08 26.89 12.06
C GLU A 4 -12.06 26.40 10.61
N TYR A 5 -11.34 25.31 10.34
CA TYR A 5 -11.10 24.77 9.00
C TYR A 5 -12.24 23.89 8.48
N TYR A 6 -12.82 23.03 9.32
CA TYR A 6 -13.85 22.07 8.90
C TYR A 6 -15.25 22.40 9.42
N LYS A 7 -15.37 23.44 10.27
CA LYS A 7 -16.61 23.75 10.99
C LYS A 7 -17.14 22.55 11.78
N LEU A 8 -16.21 21.84 12.43
CA LEU A 8 -16.48 20.68 13.29
C LEU A 8 -15.75 20.86 14.63
N ASP A 9 -16.49 20.80 15.73
CA ASP A 9 -15.88 20.78 17.05
C ASP A 9 -15.33 19.37 17.36
N ALA A 10 -14.03 19.31 17.66
CA ALA A 10 -13.31 18.08 17.97
C ALA A 10 -13.84 17.39 19.22
N SER A 11 -14.49 18.13 20.14
CA SER A 11 -15.07 17.59 21.37
C SER A 11 -16.14 16.51 21.12
N HIS A 12 -16.79 16.53 19.95
CA HIS A 12 -17.79 15.55 19.55
C HIS A 12 -17.21 14.26 18.94
N PHE A 13 -15.87 14.12 18.90
CA PHE A 13 -15.20 13.00 18.24
C PHE A 13 -14.28 12.25 19.19
N PHE A 14 -14.55 10.96 19.39
CA PHE A 14 -13.68 10.09 20.18
C PHE A 14 -12.29 9.86 19.55
N THR A 15 -12.17 10.02 18.23
CA THR A 15 -10.93 9.71 17.51
C THR A 15 -10.72 10.62 16.30
N SER A 16 -9.46 10.88 15.95
CA SER A 16 -9.09 11.65 14.75
C SER A 16 -9.61 11.05 13.44
N PRO A 17 -9.66 9.71 13.24
CA PRO A 17 -10.35 9.10 12.10
C PRO A 17 -11.83 9.45 12.00
N GLY A 18 -12.56 9.44 13.12
CA GLY A 18 -13.97 9.84 13.13
C GLY A 18 -14.17 11.30 12.70
N LEU A 19 -13.32 12.20 13.21
CA LEU A 19 -13.31 13.61 12.83
C LEU A 19 -12.93 13.81 11.36
N ALA A 20 -11.86 13.16 10.88
CA ALA A 20 -11.41 13.24 9.50
C ALA A 20 -12.48 12.75 8.52
N TRP A 21 -13.14 11.65 8.87
CA TRP A 21 -14.23 11.09 8.08
C TRP A 21 -15.41 12.07 7.95
N GLN A 22 -15.86 12.68 9.07
CA GLN A 22 -16.94 13.66 9.02
C GLN A 22 -16.52 14.95 8.29
N ALA A 23 -15.29 15.40 8.45
CA ALA A 23 -14.77 16.55 7.72
C ALA A 23 -14.77 16.29 6.21
N ALA A 24 -14.32 15.11 5.78
CA ALA A 24 -14.31 14.70 4.38
C ALA A 24 -15.72 14.59 3.79
N LEU A 25 -16.67 13.98 4.50
CA LEU A 25 -18.07 13.91 4.06
C LEU A 25 -18.71 15.29 3.96
N LYS A 26 -18.49 16.16 4.95
CA LYS A 26 -19.02 17.52 4.96
C LYS A 26 -18.47 18.38 3.81
N MET A 27 -17.17 18.26 3.54
CA MET A 27 -16.51 19.02 2.47
C MET A 27 -16.86 18.51 1.07
N SER A 28 -17.05 17.20 0.91
CA SER A 28 -17.37 16.59 -0.37
C SER A 28 -18.86 16.66 -0.72
N GLY A 29 -19.74 16.73 0.28
CA GLY A 29 -21.19 16.66 0.09
C GLY A 29 -21.65 15.33 -0.53
N VAL A 30 -20.82 14.29 -0.46
CA VAL A 30 -21.12 13.00 -1.08
C VAL A 30 -22.16 12.23 -0.26
N CYS A 31 -23.11 11.62 -0.94
CA CYS A 31 -23.98 10.59 -0.38
C CYS A 31 -23.40 9.23 -0.74
N LEU A 32 -23.09 8.42 0.27
CA LEU A 32 -22.50 7.10 0.11
C LEU A 32 -23.56 6.03 0.36
N ASP A 33 -23.80 5.17 -0.62
CA ASP A 33 -24.70 4.03 -0.44
C ASP A 33 -24.09 3.00 0.51
N LEU A 34 -24.93 2.30 1.25
CA LEU A 34 -24.52 1.16 2.06
C LEU A 34 -24.69 -0.12 1.24
N ILE A 35 -23.73 -1.04 1.38
CA ILE A 35 -23.86 -2.38 0.82
C ILE A 35 -24.81 -3.17 1.72
N THR A 36 -25.97 -3.53 1.17
CA THR A 36 -26.99 -4.35 1.86
C THR A 36 -26.92 -5.82 1.45
N ASP A 37 -26.37 -6.11 0.27
CA ASP A 37 -26.19 -7.47 -0.25
C ASP A 37 -24.95 -8.13 0.39
N PRO A 38 -25.10 -9.28 1.07
CA PRO A 38 -23.98 -9.98 1.71
C PRO A 38 -22.91 -10.51 0.74
N LEU A 39 -23.29 -10.88 -0.49
CA LEU A 39 -22.35 -11.36 -1.51
C LEU A 39 -21.47 -10.22 -2.02
N MET A 40 -22.04 -9.04 -2.26
CA MET A 40 -21.28 -7.83 -2.60
C MET A 40 -20.32 -7.47 -1.46
N TYR A 41 -20.80 -7.48 -0.21
CA TYR A 41 -19.99 -7.17 0.96
C TYR A 41 -18.78 -8.12 1.07
N ASN A 42 -19.04 -9.43 0.99
CA ASN A 42 -18.00 -10.45 1.07
C ASN A 42 -16.99 -10.33 -0.08
N MET A 43 -17.45 -10.04 -1.30
CA MET A 43 -16.57 -9.81 -2.45
C MET A 43 -15.63 -8.62 -2.19
N ILE A 44 -16.15 -7.48 -1.75
CA ILE A 44 -15.34 -6.29 -1.41
C ILE A 44 -14.36 -6.58 -0.28
N GLU A 45 -14.78 -7.33 0.75
CA GLU A 45 -13.91 -7.71 1.86
C GLU A 45 -12.76 -8.62 1.39
N LEU A 46 -13.03 -9.61 0.53
CA LEU A 46 -12.01 -10.46 -0.09
C LEU A 46 -11.02 -9.69 -0.98
N GLY A 47 -11.47 -8.59 -1.59
CA GLY A 47 -10.65 -7.66 -2.36
C GLY A 47 -9.77 -6.74 -1.50
N THR A 48 -10.10 -6.58 -0.21
CA THR A 48 -9.42 -5.62 0.67
C THR A 48 -8.05 -6.15 1.11
N ARG A 49 -6.97 -5.58 0.55
CA ARG A 49 -5.58 -5.96 0.86
C ARG A 49 -4.74 -4.73 1.15
N GLY A 50 -3.97 -4.77 2.25
CA GLY A 50 -3.12 -3.67 2.72
C GLY A 50 -1.98 -3.30 1.75
N GLY A 51 -1.09 -2.41 2.21
CA GLY A 51 0.14 -2.08 1.49
C GLY A 51 1.07 -3.29 1.34
N VAL A 52 1.82 -3.32 0.24
CA VAL A 52 2.83 -4.37 0.01
C VAL A 52 4.07 -3.99 0.80
N SER A 53 4.52 -4.89 1.67
CA SER A 53 5.74 -4.72 2.46
C SER A 53 6.58 -5.98 2.33
N MET A 54 7.77 -5.87 1.73
CA MET A 54 8.63 -7.02 1.48
C MET A 54 10.09 -6.64 1.28
N VAL A 55 10.97 -7.61 1.54
CA VAL A 55 12.40 -7.55 1.27
C VAL A 55 12.72 -8.61 0.23
N THR A 56 13.28 -8.18 -0.89
CA THR A 56 13.66 -9.04 -2.02
C THR A 56 15.15 -9.32 -2.04
N LYS A 57 15.97 -8.33 -1.66
CA LYS A 57 17.42 -8.48 -1.53
C LYS A 57 17.90 -7.90 -0.20
N LYS A 58 18.35 -8.80 0.69
CA LYS A 58 18.73 -8.47 2.07
C LYS A 58 19.98 -7.61 2.21
N TYR A 59 20.90 -7.71 1.25
CA TYR A 59 22.18 -7.02 1.29
C TYR A 59 22.49 -6.35 -0.04
N SER A 60 22.83 -5.07 0.02
CA SER A 60 23.47 -4.34 -1.07
C SER A 60 24.40 -3.29 -0.50
N ARG A 61 25.51 -3.00 -1.19
CA ARG A 61 26.50 -2.00 -0.80
C ARG A 61 26.79 -1.12 -2.00
N ALA A 62 26.59 0.18 -1.88
CA ALA A 62 26.83 1.13 -2.95
C ALA A 62 28.32 1.14 -3.35
N ASN A 63 28.60 1.43 -4.62
CA ASN A 63 29.94 1.65 -5.14
C ASN A 63 29.88 2.81 -6.14
N HIS A 64 30.19 4.02 -5.69
CA HIS A 64 30.25 5.21 -6.55
C HIS A 64 31.15 6.26 -5.90
N GLN A 65 31.56 7.27 -6.68
CA GLN A 65 32.49 8.34 -6.30
C GLN A 65 32.10 9.20 -5.07
N TYR A 66 30.98 8.88 -4.40
CA TYR A 66 30.50 9.60 -3.23
C TYR A 66 30.50 8.77 -1.94
N VAL A 67 30.92 7.50 -1.98
CA VAL A 67 31.16 6.67 -0.78
C VAL A 67 32.67 6.54 -0.52
N GLU A 68 33.06 6.37 0.75
CA GLU A 68 34.47 6.37 1.19
C GLU A 68 35.29 5.20 0.62
N ASP A 69 34.64 4.07 0.39
CA ASP A 69 35.22 2.80 -0.06
C ASP A 69 35.06 2.56 -1.57
N PHE A 70 34.90 3.63 -2.34
CA PHE A 70 34.74 3.57 -3.79
C PHE A 70 35.92 2.87 -4.47
N ASN A 71 35.60 1.89 -5.32
CA ASN A 71 36.57 1.23 -6.18
C ASN A 71 36.19 1.44 -7.65
N GLU A 72 37.04 2.15 -8.39
CA GLU A 72 36.85 2.47 -9.80
C GLU A 72 36.91 1.23 -10.71
N SER A 73 37.58 0.15 -10.28
CA SER A 73 37.61 -1.11 -11.05
C SER A 73 36.28 -1.88 -10.97
N ASP A 74 35.45 -1.59 -9.96
CA ASP A 74 34.21 -2.31 -9.71
C ASP A 74 33.02 -1.59 -10.39
N VAL A 75 31.96 -2.34 -10.65
CA VAL A 75 30.76 -1.79 -11.29
C VAL A 75 30.16 -0.69 -10.41
N LYS A 76 29.91 0.48 -11.01
CA LYS A 76 29.24 1.59 -10.33
C LYS A 76 27.80 1.23 -10.00
N LYS A 77 27.43 1.46 -8.74
CA LYS A 77 26.17 1.00 -8.17
C LYS A 77 25.68 1.99 -7.13
N HIS A 78 24.50 2.52 -7.35
CA HIS A 78 23.82 3.45 -6.46
C HIS A 78 22.69 2.74 -5.71
N ILE A 79 22.43 3.16 -4.48
CA ILE A 79 21.24 2.77 -3.72
C ILE A 79 20.36 4.01 -3.57
N MET A 80 19.13 3.93 -4.04
CA MET A 80 18.19 5.04 -4.06
C MET A 80 16.93 4.67 -3.28
N TYR A 81 16.55 5.50 -2.31
CA TYR A 81 15.38 5.26 -1.47
C TYR A 81 14.32 6.32 -1.71
N LEU A 82 13.21 5.91 -2.33
CA LEU A 82 12.13 6.79 -2.76
C LEU A 82 10.87 6.53 -1.94
N ASP A 83 10.13 7.59 -1.64
CA ASP A 83 8.85 7.56 -0.93
C ASP A 83 7.79 8.36 -1.68
N ALA A 84 6.61 7.77 -1.87
CA ALA A 84 5.50 8.43 -2.56
C ALA A 84 4.84 9.46 -1.63
N ASN A 85 4.92 10.73 -2.00
CA ASN A 85 4.28 11.82 -1.28
C ASN A 85 2.77 11.58 -1.12
N ASN A 86 2.35 11.23 0.10
CA ASN A 86 0.95 11.03 0.46
C ASN A 86 0.25 10.02 -0.48
N LEU A 87 0.79 8.80 -0.58
CA LEU A 87 0.27 7.73 -1.45
C LEU A 87 -1.25 7.54 -1.33
N TYR A 88 -1.76 7.39 -0.11
CA TYR A 88 -3.20 7.20 0.09
C TYR A 88 -3.99 8.46 -0.28
N GLY A 89 -3.46 9.66 -0.06
CA GLY A 89 -4.06 10.90 -0.55
C GLY A 89 -4.15 10.94 -2.08
N TRP A 90 -3.15 10.40 -2.79
CA TRP A 90 -3.19 10.28 -4.25
C TRP A 90 -4.34 9.39 -4.68
N ALA A 91 -4.45 8.20 -4.07
CA ALA A 91 -5.51 7.25 -4.35
C ALA A 91 -6.90 7.80 -3.99
N MET A 92 -7.01 8.53 -2.86
CA MET A 92 -8.23 9.22 -2.47
C MET A 92 -8.63 10.33 -3.45
N SER A 93 -7.68 10.90 -4.18
CA SER A 93 -7.97 11.95 -5.18
C SER A 93 -8.44 11.39 -6.52
N GLN A 94 -8.43 10.07 -6.70
CA GLN A 94 -8.94 9.40 -7.90
C GLN A 94 -10.46 9.22 -7.84
N PRO A 95 -11.12 8.88 -8.96
CA PRO A 95 -12.51 8.43 -8.93
C PRO A 95 -12.69 7.22 -8.02
N LEU A 96 -13.54 7.36 -7.01
CA LEU A 96 -13.84 6.34 -6.03
C LEU A 96 -15.32 5.96 -6.08
N PRO A 97 -15.66 4.68 -5.83
CA PRO A 97 -17.05 4.23 -5.69
C PRO A 97 -17.80 5.06 -4.65
N TYR A 98 -19.04 5.42 -4.95
CA TYR A 98 -19.94 6.07 -3.99
C TYR A 98 -21.33 5.43 -3.90
N GLY A 99 -21.76 4.65 -4.90
CA GLY A 99 -23.09 4.06 -4.89
C GLY A 99 -23.49 3.33 -6.17
N PHE A 100 -24.78 2.99 -6.26
CA PHE A 100 -25.40 2.32 -7.41
C PHE A 100 -24.77 0.96 -7.74
N PHE A 101 -24.49 0.19 -6.69
CA PHE A 101 -23.87 -1.13 -6.80
C PHE A 101 -24.82 -2.15 -7.45
N HIS A 102 -24.33 -2.85 -8.46
CA HIS A 102 -25.07 -3.93 -9.11
C HIS A 102 -24.11 -4.99 -9.67
N PHE A 103 -24.52 -6.25 -9.62
CA PHE A 103 -23.81 -7.29 -10.35
C PHE A 103 -24.23 -7.26 -11.81
N LEU A 104 -23.25 -7.35 -12.71
CA LEU A 104 -23.54 -7.58 -14.12
C LEU A 104 -24.07 -9.01 -14.30
N ASN A 105 -24.99 -9.18 -15.24
CA ASN A 105 -25.50 -10.48 -15.65
C ASN A 105 -24.54 -11.18 -16.65
N GLU A 106 -24.84 -12.43 -17.00
CA GLU A 106 -23.96 -13.24 -17.86
C GLU A 106 -23.76 -12.63 -19.28
N ASP A 107 -24.81 -12.03 -19.84
CA ASP A 107 -24.75 -11.38 -21.16
C ASP A 107 -23.87 -10.12 -21.10
N GLU A 108 -24.04 -9.29 -20.08
CA GLU A 108 -23.19 -8.12 -19.82
C GLU A 108 -21.72 -8.49 -19.61
N ILE A 109 -21.45 -9.58 -18.87
CA ILE A 109 -20.08 -10.10 -18.67
C ILE A 109 -19.47 -10.59 -19.99
N SER A 110 -20.26 -11.25 -20.85
CA SER A 110 -19.76 -11.78 -22.13
C SER A 110 -19.31 -10.68 -23.10
N HIS A 111 -19.90 -9.48 -22.98
CA HIS A 111 -19.53 -8.29 -23.76
C HIS A 111 -18.63 -7.31 -23.00
N PHE A 112 -18.18 -7.66 -21.79
CA PHE A 112 -17.43 -6.76 -20.93
C PHE A 112 -15.99 -6.58 -21.44
N GLU A 113 -15.68 -5.38 -21.92
CA GLU A 113 -14.34 -5.02 -22.41
C GLU A 113 -13.56 -4.20 -21.39
N LEU A 114 -12.83 -4.89 -20.51
CA LEU A 114 -12.05 -4.27 -19.43
C LEU A 114 -11.17 -3.09 -19.89
N GLN A 115 -10.49 -3.22 -21.04
CA GLN A 115 -9.56 -2.19 -21.52
C GLN A 115 -10.23 -0.92 -22.04
N LYS A 116 -11.53 -0.95 -22.32
CA LYS A 116 -12.29 0.21 -22.80
C LYS A 116 -12.84 1.09 -21.68
N VAL A 117 -12.75 0.64 -20.42
CA VAL A 117 -13.23 1.41 -19.26
C VAL A 117 -12.20 2.49 -18.91
N GLU A 118 -12.54 3.75 -19.20
CA GLU A 118 -11.70 4.90 -18.85
C GLU A 118 -11.65 5.13 -17.33
N SER A 119 -10.54 5.68 -16.84
CA SER A 119 -10.32 5.86 -15.40
C SER A 119 -11.22 6.94 -14.77
N ASP A 120 -11.71 7.88 -15.57
CA ASP A 120 -12.64 8.96 -15.21
C ASP A 120 -14.08 8.71 -15.68
N ALA A 121 -14.36 7.52 -16.22
CA ALA A 121 -15.72 7.11 -16.57
C ALA A 121 -16.64 7.21 -15.34
N LYS A 122 -17.92 7.52 -15.59
CA LYS A 122 -18.95 7.60 -14.54
C LYS A 122 -19.10 6.28 -13.79
N GLU A 123 -18.87 5.18 -14.49
CA GLU A 123 -19.01 3.82 -13.98
C GLU A 123 -17.64 3.14 -13.85
N GLY A 124 -17.45 2.41 -12.76
CA GLY A 124 -16.27 1.60 -12.49
C GLY A 124 -16.65 0.22 -11.98
N TYR A 125 -15.66 -0.67 -11.89
CA TYR A 125 -15.91 -2.09 -11.60
C TYR A 125 -14.94 -2.69 -10.59
N ILE A 126 -15.42 -3.66 -9.79
CA ILE A 126 -14.60 -4.62 -9.05
C ILE A 126 -14.89 -6.00 -9.64
N LEU A 127 -13.84 -6.73 -9.99
CA LEU A 127 -13.96 -8.02 -10.66
C LEU A 127 -13.42 -9.14 -9.79
N GLU A 128 -14.08 -10.29 -9.81
CA GLU A 128 -13.52 -11.55 -9.32
C GLU A 128 -13.08 -12.40 -10.51
N VAL A 129 -11.79 -12.67 -10.59
CA VAL A 129 -11.18 -13.28 -11.78
C VAL A 129 -10.17 -14.37 -11.42
N ASP A 130 -9.97 -15.30 -12.34
CA ASP A 130 -8.77 -16.14 -12.37
C ASP A 130 -7.74 -15.47 -13.28
N ILE A 131 -6.50 -15.36 -12.82
CA ILE A 131 -5.42 -14.70 -13.55
C ILE A 131 -4.21 -15.63 -13.59
N GLU A 132 -3.76 -15.95 -14.80
CA GLU A 132 -2.50 -16.64 -15.05
C GLU A 132 -1.34 -15.65 -15.00
N TYR A 133 -0.22 -16.12 -14.44
CA TYR A 133 1.05 -15.40 -14.37
C TYR A 133 2.08 -16.11 -15.25
N PRO A 134 2.23 -15.72 -16.52
CA PRO A 134 3.11 -16.39 -17.47
C PRO A 134 4.56 -16.51 -16.97
N GLU A 135 5.19 -17.68 -17.16
CA GLU A 135 6.55 -17.97 -16.68
C GLU A 135 7.61 -17.02 -17.23
N HIS A 136 7.47 -16.57 -18.48
CA HIS A 136 8.43 -15.62 -19.08
C HIS A 136 8.46 -14.25 -18.36
N LEU A 137 7.45 -13.92 -17.56
CA LEU A 137 7.42 -12.69 -16.75
C LEU A 137 8.12 -12.86 -15.40
N HIS A 138 8.40 -14.09 -14.96
CA HIS A 138 8.86 -14.37 -13.59
C HIS A 138 10.17 -13.66 -13.29
N ASN A 139 11.14 -13.70 -14.20
CA ASN A 139 12.41 -12.98 -14.02
C ASN A 139 12.22 -11.46 -13.96
N LYS A 140 11.36 -10.92 -14.84
CA LYS A 140 11.11 -9.47 -14.94
C LYS A 140 10.39 -8.92 -13.72
N HIS A 141 9.50 -9.71 -13.13
CA HIS A 141 8.64 -9.29 -12.02
C HIS A 141 9.07 -9.87 -10.66
N ASN A 142 10.21 -10.56 -10.59
CA ASN A 142 10.67 -11.29 -9.40
C ASN A 142 10.85 -10.39 -8.18
N ASP A 143 11.29 -9.16 -8.41
CA ASP A 143 11.57 -8.17 -7.38
C ASP A 143 10.35 -7.32 -7.01
N TYR A 144 9.23 -7.38 -7.75
CA TYR A 144 7.98 -6.75 -7.32
C TYR A 144 6.70 -7.44 -7.83
N PRO A 145 6.41 -8.70 -7.47
CA PRO A 145 5.30 -9.42 -8.07
C PRO A 145 3.94 -8.72 -7.89
N LEU A 146 3.17 -8.68 -8.98
CA LEU A 146 1.82 -8.14 -9.04
C LEU A 146 0.81 -9.01 -8.27
N ALA A 147 -0.37 -8.45 -8.00
CA ALA A 147 -1.53 -9.15 -7.41
C ALA A 147 -1.20 -9.90 -6.10
N PRO A 148 -0.85 -9.19 -5.01
CA PRO A 148 -0.55 -9.81 -3.72
C PRO A 148 -1.80 -10.46 -3.12
N GLU A 149 -1.61 -11.52 -2.34
CA GLU A 149 -2.68 -12.35 -1.77
C GLU A 149 -2.38 -12.75 -0.31
N HIS A 150 -3.43 -13.01 0.47
CA HIS A 150 -3.29 -13.45 1.86
C HIS A 150 -3.09 -14.96 1.94
N LEU A 151 -1.84 -15.39 2.08
CA LEU A 151 -1.44 -16.81 2.13
C LEU A 151 -1.06 -17.23 3.55
N LEU A 152 -1.39 -18.48 3.90
CA LEU A 152 -0.84 -19.16 5.06
C LEU A 152 0.49 -19.79 4.64
N ILE A 153 1.59 -19.39 5.28
CA ILE A 153 2.91 -19.95 4.94
C ILE A 153 3.11 -21.28 5.66
N GLU A 154 3.22 -22.35 4.87
CA GLU A 154 3.57 -23.68 5.35
C GLU A 154 5.10 -23.84 5.43
N ASP A 155 5.56 -24.82 6.19
CA ASP A 155 7.00 -25.03 6.38
C ASP A 155 7.69 -25.49 5.08
N LYS A 156 6.93 -26.10 4.15
CA LYS A 156 7.39 -26.43 2.79
C LYS A 156 7.66 -25.22 1.91
N ASP A 157 7.08 -24.07 2.24
CA ASP A 157 7.29 -22.82 1.49
C ASP A 157 8.56 -22.07 1.94
N LEU A 158 9.23 -22.55 3.00
CA LEU A 158 10.44 -21.93 3.52
C LEU A 158 11.68 -22.40 2.77
N SER A 159 12.61 -21.46 2.55
CA SER A 159 13.95 -21.82 2.10
C SER A 159 14.69 -22.60 3.18
N LYS A 160 15.63 -23.47 2.76
CA LYS A 160 16.54 -24.17 3.69
C LYS A 160 17.24 -23.21 4.66
N TYR A 161 17.61 -22.02 4.18
CA TYR A 161 18.20 -20.98 5.00
C TYR A 161 17.22 -20.45 6.06
N SER A 162 15.98 -20.14 5.68
CA SER A 162 14.94 -19.65 6.59
C SER A 162 14.62 -20.69 7.67
N THR A 163 14.54 -21.97 7.29
CA THR A 163 14.33 -23.08 8.22
C THR A 163 15.50 -23.20 9.21
N GLY A 164 16.74 -23.23 8.71
CA GLY A 164 17.91 -23.31 9.57
C GLY A 164 18.10 -22.08 10.47
N LEU A 165 17.71 -20.89 10.02
CA LEU A 165 17.72 -19.68 10.84
C LEU A 165 16.65 -19.75 11.95
N TRP A 166 15.45 -20.26 11.63
CA TRP A 166 14.40 -20.47 12.63
C TRP A 166 14.86 -21.43 13.72
N GLU A 167 15.43 -22.58 13.34
CA GLU A 167 15.97 -23.57 14.27
C GLU A 167 17.02 -22.95 15.20
N LYS A 168 17.99 -22.21 14.65
CA LYS A 168 19.03 -21.54 15.45
C LYS A 168 18.48 -20.53 16.45
N LEU A 169 17.50 -19.72 16.04
CA LEU A 169 16.96 -18.63 16.87
C LEU A 169 15.91 -19.11 17.89
N ASN A 170 15.29 -20.27 17.66
CA ASN A 170 14.15 -20.76 18.44
C ASN A 170 14.39 -22.12 19.11
N THR A 171 15.64 -22.58 19.16
CA THR A 171 16.04 -23.72 19.99
C THR A 171 16.12 -23.26 21.44
N VAL A 172 15.38 -23.94 22.32
CA VAL A 172 15.42 -23.71 23.77
C VAL A 172 15.88 -24.99 24.46
N LYS A 173 16.71 -24.84 25.50
CA LYS A 173 17.08 -25.94 26.38
C LYS A 173 16.02 -26.10 27.46
N ASN A 174 15.38 -27.26 27.51
CA ASN A 174 14.46 -27.59 28.62
C ASN A 174 15.26 -27.94 29.89
N LYS A 175 14.55 -28.07 31.03
CA LYS A 175 15.14 -28.39 32.34
C LYS A 175 16.01 -29.66 32.33
N ASP A 176 15.73 -30.60 31.42
CA ASP A 176 16.46 -31.86 31.24
C ASP A 176 17.60 -31.76 30.20
N SER A 177 18.02 -30.55 29.83
CA SER A 177 19.08 -30.29 28.82
C SER A 177 18.77 -30.81 27.41
N VAL A 178 17.52 -31.20 27.12
CA VAL A 178 17.07 -31.57 25.78
C VAL A 178 16.80 -30.30 24.97
N GLU A 179 17.43 -30.21 23.79
CA GLU A 179 17.19 -29.14 22.83
C GLU A 179 15.87 -29.37 22.10
N GLN A 180 14.96 -28.40 22.17
CA GLN A 180 13.70 -28.44 21.44
C GLN A 180 13.50 -27.15 20.66
N VAL A 181 13.20 -27.27 19.37
CA VAL A 181 12.85 -26.15 18.50
C VAL A 181 11.40 -25.76 18.77
N LYS A 182 11.14 -24.48 19.07
CA LYS A 182 9.75 -24.01 19.22
C LYS A 182 8.97 -24.16 17.91
N PRO A 183 7.71 -24.62 17.97
CA PRO A 183 6.88 -24.72 16.78
C PRO A 183 6.59 -23.33 16.21
N ARG A 184 6.54 -23.24 14.87
CA ARG A 184 6.13 -22.01 14.19
C ARG A 184 4.64 -21.74 14.39
N ILE A 185 4.31 -20.50 14.75
CA ILE A 185 2.94 -20.02 14.71
C ILE A 185 2.63 -19.62 13.26
N LYS A 186 1.83 -20.45 12.59
CA LYS A 186 1.39 -20.20 11.21
C LYS A 186 0.44 -18.99 11.21
N THR A 187 0.78 -17.98 10.42
CA THR A 187 -0.03 -16.75 10.29
C THR A 187 -0.26 -16.44 8.82
N ARG A 188 -1.44 -15.91 8.50
CA ARG A 188 -1.70 -15.38 7.15
C ARG A 188 -0.89 -14.11 6.95
N LYS A 189 -0.18 -14.01 5.83
CA LYS A 189 0.59 -12.84 5.43
C LYS A 189 0.14 -12.39 4.06
N LEU A 190 0.17 -11.08 3.81
CA LEU A 190 -0.02 -10.55 2.46
C LEU A 190 1.29 -10.75 1.71
N ILE A 191 1.25 -11.52 0.63
CA ILE A 191 2.45 -11.93 -0.09
C ILE A 191 2.27 -11.66 -1.59
N PRO A 192 3.18 -10.92 -2.22
CA PRO A 192 3.29 -10.88 -3.67
C PRO A 192 3.93 -12.20 -4.14
N THR A 193 3.22 -12.93 -5.00
CA THR A 193 3.70 -14.21 -5.54
C THR A 193 3.55 -14.22 -7.06
N LEU A 194 4.43 -14.94 -7.73
CA LEU A 194 4.37 -15.22 -9.18
C LEU A 194 3.44 -16.39 -9.52
N LYS A 195 2.66 -16.89 -8.55
CA LYS A 195 1.71 -17.99 -8.75
C LYS A 195 0.47 -17.47 -9.49
N LYS A 196 -0.26 -18.37 -10.17
CA LYS A 196 -1.60 -18.06 -10.68
C LYS A 196 -2.53 -17.62 -9.54
N LYS A 197 -3.46 -16.73 -9.84
CA LYS A 197 -4.45 -16.20 -8.91
C LYS A 197 -5.80 -16.82 -9.24
N THR A 198 -6.52 -17.28 -8.23
CA THR A 198 -7.86 -17.87 -8.38
C THR A 198 -8.86 -17.09 -7.53
N ASN A 199 -10.04 -16.80 -8.06
CA ASN A 199 -11.06 -15.99 -7.39
C ASN A 199 -10.50 -14.66 -6.83
N TYR A 200 -9.61 -14.03 -7.60
CA TYR A 200 -8.94 -12.80 -7.20
C TYR A 200 -9.87 -11.61 -7.38
N VAL A 201 -10.29 -11.00 -6.27
CA VAL A 201 -11.10 -9.78 -6.31
C VAL A 201 -10.21 -8.55 -6.44
N VAL A 202 -10.45 -7.68 -7.42
CA VAL A 202 -9.58 -6.54 -7.72
C VAL A 202 -10.34 -5.38 -8.37
N HIS A 203 -9.90 -4.15 -8.10
CA HIS A 203 -10.39 -2.96 -8.79
C HIS A 203 -10.02 -2.98 -10.29
N TYR A 204 -10.92 -2.58 -11.19
CA TYR A 204 -10.72 -2.67 -12.65
C TYR A 204 -9.43 -2.01 -13.14
N GLN A 205 -9.08 -0.83 -12.61
CA GLN A 205 -7.84 -0.14 -13.00
C GLN A 205 -6.59 -0.94 -12.65
N ASN A 206 -6.59 -1.69 -11.54
CA ASN A 206 -5.46 -2.54 -11.20
C ASN A 206 -5.40 -3.76 -12.12
N LEU A 207 -6.54 -4.34 -12.46
CA LEU A 207 -6.61 -5.46 -13.38
C LEU A 207 -6.14 -5.07 -14.79
N GLN A 208 -6.53 -3.88 -15.27
CA GLN A 208 -6.01 -3.30 -16.52
C GLN A 208 -4.49 -3.24 -16.49
N LEU A 209 -3.90 -2.66 -15.45
CA LEU A 209 -2.45 -2.62 -15.29
C LEU A 209 -1.82 -4.02 -15.31
N TYR A 210 -2.41 -5.00 -14.61
CA TYR A 210 -1.88 -6.35 -14.58
C TYR A 210 -1.85 -6.99 -15.97
N THR A 211 -2.91 -6.77 -16.76
CA THR A 211 -2.98 -7.26 -18.14
C THR A 211 -2.05 -6.51 -19.09
N GLU A 212 -1.88 -5.19 -18.92
CA GLU A 212 -0.90 -4.39 -19.66
C GLU A 212 0.53 -4.87 -19.40
N LEU A 213 0.80 -5.32 -18.17
CA LEU A 213 2.09 -5.90 -17.76
C LEU A 213 2.22 -7.39 -18.12
N GLY A 214 1.24 -7.97 -18.82
CA GLY A 214 1.31 -9.29 -19.44
C GLY A 214 0.65 -10.44 -18.66
N MET A 215 0.03 -10.18 -17.51
CA MET A 215 -0.82 -11.20 -16.85
C MET A 215 -2.05 -11.50 -17.71
N LYS A 216 -2.54 -12.74 -17.68
CA LYS A 216 -3.66 -13.17 -18.53
C LYS A 216 -4.87 -13.52 -17.69
N ILE A 217 -6.00 -12.87 -17.96
CA ILE A 217 -7.28 -13.26 -17.35
C ILE A 217 -7.71 -14.57 -18.00
N THR A 218 -7.89 -15.62 -17.22
CA THR A 218 -8.35 -16.93 -17.71
C THR A 218 -9.84 -17.12 -17.51
N LYS A 219 -10.43 -16.45 -16.52
CA LYS A 219 -11.87 -16.50 -16.24
C LYS A 219 -12.34 -15.24 -15.50
N ILE A 220 -13.52 -14.74 -15.86
CA ILE A 220 -14.27 -13.75 -15.09
C ILE A 220 -15.42 -14.48 -14.40
N HIS A 221 -15.49 -14.42 -13.07
CA HIS A 221 -16.56 -15.09 -12.31
C HIS A 221 -17.70 -14.12 -11.98
N ARG A 222 -17.36 -12.91 -11.54
CA ARG A 222 -18.33 -11.86 -11.17
C ARG A 222 -17.76 -10.48 -11.48
N VAL A 223 -18.65 -9.56 -11.87
CA VAL A 223 -18.33 -8.14 -12.06
C VAL A 223 -19.33 -7.31 -11.28
N LEU A 224 -18.81 -6.51 -10.34
CA LEU A 224 -19.59 -5.57 -9.53
C LEU A 224 -19.41 -4.16 -10.10
N GLY A 225 -20.44 -3.63 -10.75
CA GLY A 225 -20.49 -2.26 -11.25
C GLY A 225 -20.88 -1.27 -10.16
N PHE A 226 -20.38 -0.04 -10.26
CA PHE A 226 -20.69 1.07 -9.35
C PHE A 226 -20.49 2.43 -10.03
N GLN A 227 -21.17 3.46 -9.52
CA GLN A 227 -20.85 4.83 -9.90
C GLN A 227 -19.67 5.36 -9.07
N GLN A 228 -18.78 6.09 -9.75
CA GLN A 228 -17.57 6.65 -9.17
C GLN A 228 -17.41 8.14 -9.50
N LYS A 229 -16.72 8.86 -8.61
CA LYS A 229 -16.26 10.24 -8.84
C LYS A 229 -15.15 10.57 -7.85
N ALA A 230 -14.37 11.61 -8.11
CA ALA A 230 -13.26 12.02 -7.24
C ALA A 230 -13.72 12.79 -5.99
N TRP A 231 -14.62 12.20 -5.19
CA TRP A 231 -15.31 12.91 -4.11
C TRP A 231 -14.41 13.29 -2.92
N LEU A 232 -13.28 12.61 -2.69
CA LEU A 232 -12.30 13.01 -1.65
C LEU A 232 -11.26 14.03 -2.14
N LYS A 233 -11.18 14.31 -3.44
CA LYS A 233 -10.13 15.14 -4.03
C LYS A 233 -10.04 16.52 -3.39
N THR A 234 -11.17 17.22 -3.27
CA THR A 234 -11.23 18.56 -2.65
C THR A 234 -10.73 18.55 -1.20
N TYR A 235 -11.06 17.52 -0.42
CA TYR A 235 -10.61 17.37 0.96
C TYR A 235 -9.09 17.14 1.05
N ILE A 236 -8.54 16.27 0.18
CA ILE A 236 -7.11 15.99 0.14
C ILE A 236 -6.31 17.19 -0.34
N GLU A 237 -6.77 17.88 -1.38
CA GLU A 237 -6.15 19.09 -1.90
C GLU A 237 -6.13 20.20 -0.85
N PHE A 238 -7.26 20.43 -0.17
CA PHE A 238 -7.34 21.38 0.93
C PHE A 238 -6.31 21.08 2.02
N ASN A 239 -6.29 19.87 2.55
CA ASN A 239 -5.36 19.49 3.63
C ASN A 239 -3.90 19.52 3.19
N THR A 240 -3.62 19.15 1.94
CA THR A 240 -2.28 19.24 1.38
C THR A 240 -1.82 20.69 1.26
N ASN A 241 -2.69 21.60 0.80
CA ASN A 241 -2.40 23.03 0.70
C ASN A 241 -2.19 23.65 2.09
N MET A 242 -3.06 23.34 3.04
CA MET A 242 -2.90 23.79 4.42
C MET A 242 -1.60 23.27 5.05
N ARG A 243 -1.23 22.00 4.81
CA ARG A 243 0.06 21.43 5.25
C ARG A 243 1.28 22.09 4.60
N LYS A 244 1.15 22.66 3.41
CA LYS A 244 2.21 23.43 2.75
C LYS A 244 2.37 24.83 3.36
N GLN A 245 1.26 25.45 3.75
CA GLN A 245 1.20 26.78 4.36
C GLN A 245 1.51 26.79 5.87
N ALA A 246 1.40 25.65 6.54
CA ALA A 246 1.65 25.50 7.97
C ALA A 246 3.05 26.00 8.39
N ASN A 247 3.07 26.88 9.39
CA ASN A 247 4.28 27.55 9.86
C ASN A 247 4.99 26.79 10.99
N ASN A 248 4.31 25.85 11.64
CA ASN A 248 4.83 25.05 12.74
C ASN A 248 4.60 23.55 12.49
N ASP A 249 5.34 22.69 13.21
CA ASP A 249 5.28 21.25 12.98
C ASP A 249 3.97 20.63 13.48
N PHE A 250 3.36 21.21 14.52
CA PHE A 250 2.04 20.78 15.01
C PHE A 250 0.97 20.87 13.93
N GLU A 251 0.86 22.00 13.23
CA GLU A 251 -0.08 22.18 12.12
C GLU A 251 0.22 21.24 10.95
N LYS A 252 1.50 21.07 10.61
CA LYS A 252 1.91 20.15 9.54
C LYS A 252 1.49 18.72 9.86
N ASP A 253 1.67 18.29 11.11
CA ASP A 253 1.29 16.95 11.58
C ASP A 253 -0.21 16.80 11.70
N PHE A 254 -0.93 17.84 12.10
CA PHE A 254 -2.38 17.86 12.11
C PHE A 254 -2.96 17.59 10.72
N PHE A 255 -2.57 18.36 9.69
CA PHE A 255 -3.09 18.14 8.34
C PHE A 255 -2.62 16.83 7.73
N LYS A 256 -1.40 16.36 8.07
CA LYS A 256 -0.92 15.01 7.71
C LYS A 256 -1.83 13.92 8.30
N LEU A 257 -2.17 14.04 9.58
CA LEU A 257 -3.04 13.11 10.29
C LEU A 257 -4.44 13.10 9.69
N MET A 258 -4.98 14.25 9.30
CA MET A 258 -6.32 14.36 8.70
C MET A 258 -6.43 13.67 7.34
N CYS A 259 -5.38 13.66 6.52
CA CYS A 259 -5.32 12.83 5.30
C CYS A 259 -5.20 11.34 5.66
N ASN A 260 -4.22 10.97 6.48
CA ASN A 260 -3.88 9.57 6.75
C ASN A 260 -4.97 8.83 7.55
N SER A 261 -5.76 9.56 8.34
CA SER A 261 -6.80 8.97 9.19
C SER A 261 -8.02 8.49 8.41
N LEU A 262 -8.23 8.93 7.16
CA LEU A 262 -9.30 8.39 6.29
C LEU A 262 -9.01 6.95 5.83
N GLY A 263 -7.74 6.60 5.63
CA GLY A 263 -7.33 5.28 5.12
C GLY A 263 -7.18 4.22 6.22
N ARG A 264 -7.13 4.62 7.49
CA ARG A 264 -6.95 3.69 8.62
C ARG A 264 -8.30 3.17 9.10
N LYS A 265 -8.56 1.87 8.90
CA LYS A 265 -9.65 1.18 9.60
C LYS A 265 -9.46 1.41 11.10
N THR A 266 -10.46 2.00 11.76
CA THR A 266 -10.50 2.16 13.22
C THR A 266 -10.74 0.79 13.87
N LYS A 267 -9.79 -0.14 13.79
CA LYS A 267 -9.78 -1.32 14.66
C LYS A 267 -8.97 -0.97 15.91
N LYS A 268 -9.59 -0.28 16.86
CA LYS A 268 -9.08 -0.28 18.24
C LYS A 268 -9.56 -1.56 18.91
N LEU A 269 -8.68 -2.55 18.94
CA LEU A 269 -8.78 -3.77 19.76
C LEU A 269 -8.25 -3.46 21.16
N VAL A 270 -8.93 -2.60 21.91
CA VAL A 270 -8.55 -2.32 23.30
C VAL A 270 -9.79 -2.57 24.14
N ALA A 271 -9.82 -3.73 24.78
CA ALA A 271 -10.96 -4.47 25.34
C ALA A 271 -11.83 -5.15 24.27
N GLN A 272 -12.07 -6.47 24.40
CA GLN A 272 -13.08 -7.14 23.59
C GLN A 272 -14.43 -6.42 23.84
N PRO A 273 -15.13 -5.90 22.81
CA PRO A 273 -16.40 -5.21 22.99
C PRO A 273 -17.49 -6.09 23.62
N SER A 274 -17.29 -7.41 23.60
CA SER A 274 -18.15 -8.39 24.26
C SER A 274 -17.92 -8.47 25.77
N PHE A 275 -16.76 -8.08 26.30
CA PHE A 275 -16.46 -8.31 27.71
C PHE A 275 -17.39 -7.49 28.62
N LEU A 276 -18.21 -8.17 29.41
CA LEU A 276 -19.11 -7.54 30.38
C LEU A 276 -18.45 -7.52 31.76
N CYS A 277 -18.13 -8.69 32.30
CA CYS A 277 -17.59 -8.86 33.63
C CYS A 277 -16.96 -10.23 33.83
N CYS A 278 -16.17 -10.36 34.90
CA CYS A 278 -15.70 -11.63 35.42
C CYS A 278 -16.46 -11.96 36.72
N GLN A 279 -16.86 -13.21 36.88
CA GLN A 279 -17.33 -13.77 38.14
C GLN A 279 -16.30 -14.78 38.64
N ILE A 280 -15.68 -14.49 39.79
CA ILE A 280 -14.72 -15.40 40.42
C ILE A 280 -15.52 -16.41 41.26
N PHE A 281 -15.37 -17.69 40.95
CA PHE A 281 -16.02 -18.77 41.70
C PHE A 281 -15.12 -19.30 42.82
N ASN A 282 -13.80 -19.38 42.58
CA ASN A 282 -12.74 -19.68 43.56
C ASN A 282 -11.35 -19.31 42.99
N GLU A 283 -10.28 -19.65 43.71
CA GLU A 283 -8.88 -19.35 43.33
C GLU A 283 -8.46 -19.93 41.97
N ASP A 284 -9.11 -21.02 41.53
CA ASP A 284 -8.77 -21.74 40.30
C ASP A 284 -9.79 -21.52 39.16
N LEU A 285 -10.90 -20.82 39.40
CA LEU A 285 -12.01 -20.70 38.44
C LEU A 285 -12.62 -19.30 38.37
N VAL A 286 -12.52 -18.70 37.18
CA VAL A 286 -13.15 -17.43 36.83
C VAL A 286 -14.04 -17.60 35.60
N GLY A 287 -15.32 -17.27 35.72
CA GLY A 287 -16.24 -17.17 34.60
C GLY A 287 -16.14 -15.80 33.93
N VAL A 288 -16.03 -15.77 32.60
CA VAL A 288 -16.01 -14.55 31.81
C VAL A 288 -17.33 -14.40 31.07
N HIS A 289 -18.09 -13.36 31.37
CA HIS A 289 -19.35 -13.07 30.70
C HIS A 289 -19.11 -12.19 29.48
N ASN A 290 -19.57 -12.68 28.32
CA ASN A 290 -19.48 -11.98 27.05
C ASN A 290 -20.88 -11.66 26.52
N GLN A 291 -21.10 -10.42 26.07
CA GLN A 291 -22.27 -9.99 25.32
C GLN A 291 -22.22 -10.51 23.88
N GLN A 292 -23.38 -10.88 23.33
CA GLN A 292 -23.53 -11.11 21.90
C GLN A 292 -23.31 -9.79 21.13
N ILE A 293 -22.24 -9.71 20.35
CA ILE A 293 -21.90 -8.52 19.56
C ILE A 293 -22.79 -8.47 18.32
N ASN A 294 -23.71 -7.51 18.27
CA ASN A 294 -24.40 -7.14 17.04
C ASN A 294 -23.52 -6.15 16.26
N LEU A 295 -23.00 -6.57 15.11
CA LEU A 295 -22.21 -5.72 14.23
C LEU A 295 -23.10 -5.08 13.17
N THR A 296 -23.21 -3.75 13.20
CA THR A 296 -23.87 -3.00 12.12
C THR A 296 -22.86 -2.67 11.03
N LEU A 297 -23.02 -3.24 9.85
CA LEU A 297 -22.13 -3.06 8.70
C LEU A 297 -22.47 -1.78 7.91
N ASN A 298 -22.34 -0.61 8.55
CA ASN A 298 -22.70 0.69 7.97
C ASN A 298 -21.49 1.51 7.48
N LYS A 299 -20.43 0.83 7.03
CA LYS A 299 -19.20 1.49 6.56
C LYS A 299 -19.00 1.28 5.06
N PRO A 300 -18.57 2.30 4.31
CA PRO A 300 -18.31 2.19 2.88
C PRO A 300 -16.99 1.47 2.61
N ILE A 301 -16.95 0.16 2.87
CA ILE A 301 -15.73 -0.65 2.74
C ILE A 301 -15.19 -0.68 1.31
N TYR A 302 -16.05 -0.46 0.30
CA TYR A 302 -15.70 -0.33 -1.11
C TYR A 302 -14.73 0.82 -1.37
N ALA A 303 -14.89 1.95 -0.69
CA ALA A 303 -14.00 3.09 -0.85
C ALA A 303 -12.60 2.74 -0.33
N GLY A 304 -12.53 2.06 0.81
CA GLY A 304 -11.28 1.57 1.37
C GLY A 304 -10.57 0.56 0.45
N GLN A 305 -11.30 -0.40 -0.11
CA GLN A 305 -10.73 -1.37 -1.05
C GLN A 305 -10.21 -0.69 -2.33
N ALA A 306 -10.99 0.22 -2.93
CA ALA A 306 -10.56 0.98 -4.11
C ALA A 306 -9.32 1.83 -3.83
N ILE A 307 -9.28 2.57 -2.71
CA ILE A 307 -8.11 3.35 -2.29
C ILE A 307 -6.87 2.46 -2.17
N LEU A 308 -7.00 1.30 -1.51
CA LEU A 308 -5.88 0.38 -1.32
C LEU A 308 -5.36 -0.16 -2.65
N ASP A 309 -6.24 -0.50 -3.59
CA ASP A 309 -5.83 -1.02 -4.90
C ASP A 309 -5.21 0.09 -5.76
N LEU A 310 -5.84 1.25 -5.87
CA LEU A 310 -5.28 2.39 -6.61
C LEU A 310 -3.92 2.82 -6.04
N SER A 311 -3.73 2.76 -4.72
CA SER A 311 -2.40 3.01 -4.11
C SER A 311 -1.34 2.06 -4.66
N LYS A 312 -1.63 0.75 -4.76
CA LYS A 312 -0.70 -0.22 -5.36
C LYS A 312 -0.47 0.07 -6.84
N ARG A 313 -1.51 0.53 -7.56
CA ARG A 313 -1.39 0.89 -8.98
C ARG A 313 -0.31 1.94 -9.19
N LEU A 314 -0.30 3.03 -8.40
CA LEU A 314 0.73 4.07 -8.51
C LEU A 314 2.15 3.51 -8.32
N MET A 315 2.34 2.67 -7.31
CA MET A 315 3.65 2.07 -7.00
C MET A 315 4.11 1.12 -8.12
N TYR A 316 3.21 0.29 -8.64
CA TYR A 316 3.51 -0.60 -9.76
C TYR A 316 3.76 0.15 -11.07
N GLU A 317 3.00 1.22 -11.36
CA GLU A 317 3.24 2.04 -12.55
C GLU A 317 4.60 2.73 -12.48
N PHE A 318 4.96 3.30 -11.33
CA PHE A 318 6.28 3.90 -11.16
C PHE A 318 7.40 2.86 -11.34
N HIS A 319 7.27 1.69 -10.73
CA HIS A 319 8.27 0.64 -10.88
C HIS A 319 8.36 0.09 -12.32
N TYR A 320 7.24 -0.37 -12.90
CA TYR A 320 7.25 -1.13 -14.14
C TYR A 320 7.15 -0.29 -15.41
N LYS A 321 6.61 0.93 -15.34
CA LYS A 321 6.48 1.83 -16.50
C LYS A 321 7.52 2.96 -16.52
N VAL A 322 8.18 3.25 -15.40
CA VAL A 322 9.20 4.31 -15.32
C VAL A 322 10.58 3.71 -15.02
N MET A 323 10.78 3.16 -13.82
CA MET A 323 12.12 2.77 -13.35
C MET A 323 12.69 1.54 -14.08
N LYS A 324 11.90 0.47 -14.27
CA LYS A 324 12.34 -0.74 -15.00
C LYS A 324 12.67 -0.44 -16.47
N PRO A 325 11.84 0.25 -17.27
CA PRO A 325 12.19 0.58 -18.65
C PRO A 325 13.44 1.46 -18.78
N GLN A 326 13.67 2.37 -17.83
CA GLN A 326 14.82 3.28 -17.86
C GLN A 326 16.16 2.55 -17.65
N HIS A 327 16.20 1.56 -16.74
CA HIS A 327 17.45 0.89 -16.37
C HIS A 327 17.56 -0.56 -16.86
N GLY A 328 16.49 -1.15 -17.39
CA GLY A 328 16.44 -2.53 -17.86
C GLY A 328 16.82 -3.53 -16.75
N ASP A 329 17.79 -4.40 -17.02
CA ASP A 329 18.27 -5.40 -16.06
C ASP A 329 19.24 -4.82 -15.01
N LYS A 330 19.58 -3.53 -15.12
CA LYS A 330 20.50 -2.85 -14.20
C LYS A 330 19.84 -2.32 -12.92
N ILE A 331 18.55 -2.60 -12.72
CA ILE A 331 17.80 -2.17 -11.54
C ILE A 331 17.15 -3.36 -10.83
N ASN A 332 17.36 -3.40 -9.52
CA ASN A 332 16.73 -4.34 -8.61
C ASN A 332 16.00 -3.57 -7.50
N LEU A 333 14.74 -3.88 -7.25
CA LEU A 333 14.10 -3.48 -6.01
C LEU A 333 14.73 -4.30 -4.86
N LEU A 334 15.21 -3.62 -3.83
CA LEU A 334 15.80 -4.22 -2.62
C LEU A 334 14.72 -4.54 -1.58
N PHE A 335 13.83 -3.57 -1.36
CA PHE A 335 12.66 -3.70 -0.51
C PHE A 335 11.63 -2.62 -0.85
N THR A 336 10.40 -2.83 -0.38
CA THR A 336 9.31 -1.85 -0.40
C THR A 336 8.54 -1.96 0.91
N ASP A 337 8.09 -0.82 1.44
CA ASP A 337 7.13 -0.79 2.54
C ASP A 337 6.02 0.20 2.24
N THR A 338 4.91 -0.31 1.67
CA THR A 338 3.70 0.43 1.31
C THR A 338 3.88 1.54 0.27
N ASP A 339 4.49 2.66 0.65
CA ASP A 339 4.70 3.87 -0.15
C ASP A 339 6.16 4.13 -0.52
N SER A 340 7.07 3.27 -0.05
CA SER A 340 8.48 3.39 -0.34
C SER A 340 9.03 2.32 -1.30
N LEU A 341 10.03 2.68 -2.08
CA LEU A 341 10.77 1.82 -3.02
C LEU A 341 12.26 2.07 -2.84
N CYS A 342 13.00 1.05 -2.41
CA CYS A 342 14.44 1.10 -2.30
C CYS A 342 15.09 0.31 -3.44
N TYR A 343 15.85 0.97 -4.28
CA TYR A 343 16.48 0.40 -5.47
C TYR A 343 17.98 0.25 -5.31
N GLU A 344 18.52 -0.80 -5.93
CA GLU A 344 19.90 -0.90 -6.35
C GLU A 344 19.95 -0.67 -7.86
N ILE A 345 20.77 0.29 -8.31
CA ILE A 345 20.84 0.70 -9.72
C ILE A 345 22.31 0.71 -10.16
N LEU A 346 22.63 -0.04 -11.23
CA LEU A 346 23.94 -0.02 -11.87
C LEU A 346 23.95 1.09 -12.92
N THR A 347 24.56 2.22 -12.59
CA THR A 347 24.64 3.41 -13.45
C THR A 347 25.85 4.25 -13.07
N ASP A 348 26.28 5.12 -13.98
CA ASP A 348 27.34 6.10 -13.71
C ASP A 348 26.89 7.13 -12.66
N ASP A 349 25.72 7.74 -12.90
CA ASP A 349 25.14 8.74 -11.99
C ASP A 349 23.61 8.72 -12.04
N VAL A 350 23.01 8.26 -10.94
CA VAL A 350 21.56 8.16 -10.80
C VAL A 350 20.86 9.53 -10.82
N TYR A 351 21.56 10.62 -10.49
CA TYR A 351 21.00 11.96 -10.52
C TYR A 351 20.92 12.52 -11.95
N GLU A 352 21.85 12.14 -12.82
CA GLU A 352 21.75 12.41 -14.26
C GLU A 352 20.57 11.65 -14.87
N ASP A 353 20.40 10.37 -14.48
CA ASP A 353 19.27 9.54 -14.87
C ASP A 353 17.92 10.15 -14.44
N MET A 354 17.86 10.88 -13.33
CA MET A 354 16.62 11.54 -12.89
C MET A 354 16.22 12.73 -13.77
N LYS A 355 17.13 13.38 -14.50
CA LYS A 355 16.84 14.64 -15.21
C LYS A 355 15.70 14.53 -16.23
N PRO A 356 15.63 13.51 -17.11
CA PRO A 356 14.57 13.38 -18.10
C PRO A 356 13.18 13.15 -17.49
N ILE A 357 13.13 12.58 -16.28
CA ILE A 357 11.90 12.24 -15.55
C ILE A 357 11.74 13.07 -14.27
N LYS A 358 12.43 14.22 -14.17
CA LYS A 358 12.48 15.07 -12.98
C LYS A 358 11.09 15.48 -12.47
N ASP A 359 10.12 15.61 -13.39
CA ASP A 359 8.76 15.99 -13.06
C ASP A 359 7.99 14.92 -12.26
N LEU A 360 8.52 13.70 -12.12
CA LEU A 360 7.97 12.65 -11.27
C LEU A 360 8.46 12.72 -9.82
N PHE A 361 9.51 13.50 -9.55
CA PHE A 361 10.17 13.55 -8.26
C PHE A 361 9.86 14.84 -7.48
N ASP A 362 9.82 14.70 -6.16
CA ASP A 362 9.93 15.81 -5.22
C ASP A 362 11.38 15.93 -4.74
N THR A 363 12.14 16.82 -5.37
CA THR A 363 13.54 17.12 -5.03
C THR A 363 13.67 18.32 -4.08
N SER A 364 12.58 18.72 -3.41
CA SER A 364 12.57 19.93 -2.57
C SER A 364 13.31 19.78 -1.24
N ASN A 365 13.72 18.56 -0.88
CA ASN A 365 14.57 18.27 0.27
C ASN A 365 16.05 18.15 -0.08
N TYR A 366 16.44 18.39 -1.33
CA TYR A 366 17.87 18.40 -1.70
C TYR A 366 18.55 19.63 -1.11
N GLY A 367 19.63 19.40 -0.35
CA GLY A 367 20.36 20.45 0.33
C GLY A 367 21.03 21.44 -0.62
N SER A 368 21.13 22.72 -0.20
CA SER A 368 21.85 23.78 -0.93
C SER A 368 23.37 23.57 -0.97
N PHE A 369 23.91 22.70 -0.11
CA PHE A 369 25.33 22.35 0.01
C PHE A 369 25.73 21.07 -0.74
N ASN A 370 24.79 20.35 -1.37
CA ASN A 370 25.05 19.06 -2.01
C ASN A 370 25.30 19.16 -3.52
N LYS A 371 26.00 18.15 -4.06
CA LYS A 371 26.26 17.96 -5.51
C LYS A 371 24.97 17.85 -6.34
N THR A 372 23.85 17.55 -5.69
CA THR A 372 22.49 17.49 -6.26
C THR A 372 21.78 18.84 -6.36
N LYS A 373 22.46 19.96 -6.07
CA LYS A 373 21.89 21.33 -6.12
C LYS A 373 21.19 21.66 -7.44
N HIS A 374 21.71 21.16 -8.56
CA HIS A 374 21.11 21.38 -9.88
C HIS A 374 19.76 20.65 -10.08
N LEU A 375 19.49 19.62 -9.26
CA LEU A 375 18.21 18.92 -9.23
C LEU A 375 17.20 19.54 -8.26
N PHE A 376 17.64 20.35 -7.28
CA PHE A 376 16.74 21.00 -6.33
C PHE A 376 15.61 21.75 -7.05
N SER A 377 14.38 21.55 -6.60
CA SER A 377 13.21 22.26 -7.10
C SER A 377 12.11 22.28 -6.04
N SER A 378 11.56 23.46 -5.78
CA SER A 378 10.37 23.61 -4.92
C SER A 378 9.05 23.32 -5.66
N LYS A 379 9.09 23.17 -7.00
CA LYS A 379 7.90 22.99 -7.86
C LYS A 379 7.02 21.82 -7.42
N TYR A 380 7.62 20.70 -7.04
CA TYR A 380 6.91 19.47 -6.66
C TYR A 380 6.88 19.20 -5.15
N LYS A 381 7.27 20.18 -4.33
CA LYS A 381 7.28 20.06 -2.87
C LYS A 381 5.94 19.59 -2.33
N LYS A 382 5.93 18.39 -1.71
CA LYS A 382 4.75 17.73 -1.14
C LYS A 382 3.58 17.60 -2.14
N VAL A 383 3.84 17.57 -3.44
CA VAL A 383 2.81 17.30 -4.45
C VAL A 383 2.47 15.81 -4.38
N VAL A 384 1.18 15.54 -4.26
CA VAL A 384 0.64 14.20 -4.03
C VAL A 384 0.98 13.27 -5.21
N GLY A 385 1.47 12.07 -4.92
CA GLY A 385 1.85 11.05 -5.90
C GLY A 385 3.21 11.27 -6.59
N LYS A 386 4.00 12.28 -6.18
CA LYS A 386 5.41 12.43 -6.58
C LYS A 386 6.31 11.64 -5.66
N PHE A 387 7.44 11.17 -6.17
CA PHE A 387 8.40 10.38 -5.40
C PHE A 387 9.49 11.28 -4.81
N LYS A 388 9.54 11.34 -3.49
CA LYS A 388 10.57 12.05 -2.74
C LYS A 388 11.74 11.10 -2.49
N ASP A 389 12.95 11.56 -2.68
CA ASP A 389 14.14 10.84 -2.22
C ASP A 389 14.27 11.04 -0.70
N GLU A 390 14.15 9.98 0.08
CA GLU A 390 14.13 10.05 1.54
C GLU A 390 15.44 10.60 2.13
N LEU A 391 16.56 10.40 1.45
CA LEU A 391 17.88 10.81 1.92
C LEU A 391 18.23 12.24 1.48
N GLY A 392 17.39 12.90 0.68
CA GLY A 392 17.63 14.28 0.26
C GLY A 392 18.93 14.47 -0.53
N GLY A 393 19.32 13.45 -1.30
CA GLY A 393 20.59 13.44 -2.04
C GLY A 393 21.82 13.07 -1.20
N GLU A 394 21.64 12.61 0.04
CA GLU A 394 22.68 11.89 0.79
C GLU A 394 22.80 10.43 0.33
N PHE A 395 23.98 9.83 0.55
CA PHE A 395 24.31 8.53 -0.05
C PHE A 395 24.05 7.38 0.91
N PHE A 396 23.31 6.39 0.42
CA PHE A 396 23.08 5.16 1.17
C PHE A 396 24.23 4.18 0.93
N GLN A 397 25.14 4.06 1.90
CA GLN A 397 26.35 3.23 1.72
C GLN A 397 26.03 1.73 1.70
N THR A 398 25.14 1.24 2.57
CA THR A 398 24.80 -0.18 2.68
C THR A 398 23.35 -0.39 3.09
N ASN A 399 22.64 -1.27 2.38
CA ASN A 399 21.37 -1.86 2.79
C ASN A 399 21.59 -3.20 3.50
N ILE A 400 21.07 -3.30 4.72
CA ILE A 400 20.96 -4.55 5.48
C ILE A 400 19.52 -4.66 5.96
N SER A 401 18.75 -5.53 5.33
CA SER A 401 17.36 -5.80 5.69
C SER A 401 17.29 -7.16 6.39
N LEU A 402 16.71 -7.19 7.61
CA LEU A 402 16.63 -8.39 8.44
C LEU A 402 15.51 -9.35 7.99
#